data_AF-A0A1Q2TYY3-F1
#
_entry.id   AF-A0A1Q2TYY3-F1
#
_cell.length_a   1.000
_cell.length_b   1.000
_cell.length_c   1.000
_cell.angle_alpha   90.00
_cell.angle_beta   90.00
_cell.angle_gamma   90.00
#
_symmetry.space_group_name_H-M   'P 1'
#
loop_
_entity.id
_entity.type
_entity.pdbx_description
1 polymer ?
#
loop_
_entity_poly.entity_id
_entity_poly.type
_entity_poly.pdbx_seq_one_letter_code
_entity_poly.pdbx_strand_id
1 'polypeptide(L)'
;MEILLPLLIFSLSFIFGSFLEYWIHRAFHAHPKHFLKRIFPKLGQGHTQHHIGGTGQGFLWEFRNYVVGTSVVMFPLFLHSFTLGVSWFLGCFIYAAFAAYAHQLQHDNPVKCFWLPMPVHYVHHKYNQWHHNFGIGVDWWDRLFGTYRPKSDWLTEKEQRTAGQKLWQIKWL
;
A
#
# COMPACT_ATOMS: atom_id res chain seq x y z
N MET A 1 -27.69 -0.21 17.80
CA MET A 1 -26.71 -1.33 17.69
C MET A 1 -26.54 -1.80 16.24
N GLU A 2 -27.59 -1.77 15.41
CA GLU A 2 -27.61 -2.32 14.04
C GLU A 2 -26.56 -1.75 13.08
N ILE A 3 -26.15 -0.48 13.25
CA ILE A 3 -25.14 0.17 12.39
C ILE A 3 -23.72 0.06 12.98
N LEU A 4 -23.60 -0.06 14.31
CA LEU A 4 -22.30 -0.02 14.99
C LEU A 4 -21.42 -1.21 14.61
N LEU A 5 -22.00 -2.40 14.54
CA LEU A 5 -21.27 -3.61 14.17
C LEU A 5 -20.76 -3.54 12.70
N PRO A 6 -21.59 -3.21 11.69
CA PRO A 6 -21.11 -2.96 10.33
C PRO A 6 -19.98 -1.92 10.24
N LEU A 7 -20.08 -0.80 10.95
CA LEU A 7 -19.03 0.23 10.98
C LEU A 7 -17.74 -0.29 11.61
N LEU A 8 -17.84 -1.04 12.71
CA LEU A 8 -16.68 -1.67 13.33
C LEU A 8 -16.01 -2.66 12.38
N ILE A 9 -16.78 -3.52 11.71
CA ILE A 9 -16.26 -4.47 10.72
C ILE A 9 -15.57 -3.75 9.56
N PHE A 10 -16.15 -2.66 9.06
CA PHE A 10 -15.53 -1.82 8.04
C PHE A 10 -14.18 -1.24 8.51
N SER A 11 -14.14 -0.65 9.72
CA SER A 11 -12.91 -0.07 10.26
C SER A 11 -11.83 -1.13 10.48
N LEU A 12 -12.20 -2.30 11.01
CA LEU A 12 -11.29 -3.43 11.20
C LEU A 12 -10.77 -3.96 9.87
N SER A 13 -11.62 -4.08 8.84
CA SER A 13 -11.18 -4.57 7.53
C SER A 13 -10.30 -3.56 6.79
N PHE A 14 -10.52 -2.26 6.97
CA PHE A 14 -9.62 -1.21 6.48
C PHE A 14 -8.22 -1.31 7.13
N ILE A 15 -8.15 -1.44 8.46
CA ILE A 15 -6.89 -1.64 9.18
C ILE A 15 -6.23 -2.96 8.76
N PHE A 16 -7.01 -4.02 8.61
CA PHE A 16 -6.53 -5.32 8.14
C PHE A 16 -5.96 -5.24 6.71
N GLY A 17 -6.57 -4.44 5.83
CA GLY A 17 -6.02 -4.14 4.51
C GLY A 17 -4.59 -3.58 4.59
N SER A 18 -4.34 -2.64 5.51
CA SER A 18 -3.00 -2.10 5.75
C SER A 18 -1.99 -3.11 6.26
N PHE A 19 -2.46 -4.05 7.07
CA PHE A 19 -1.64 -5.15 7.56
C PHE A 19 -1.24 -6.10 6.42
N LEU A 20 -2.19 -6.42 5.54
CA LEU A 20 -1.93 -7.27 4.38
C LEU A 20 -0.98 -6.61 3.38
N GLU A 21 -1.15 -5.31 3.09
CA GLU A 21 -0.20 -4.55 2.26
C GLU A 21 1.22 -4.71 2.78
N TYR A 22 1.45 -4.44 4.07
CA TYR A 22 2.77 -4.56 4.70
C TYR A 22 3.38 -5.95 4.51
N TRP A 23 2.63 -7.01 4.83
CA TRP A 23 3.16 -8.38 4.78
C TRP A 23 3.35 -8.90 3.36
N ILE A 24 2.46 -8.57 2.43
CA ILE A 24 2.59 -8.94 1.02
C ILE A 24 3.81 -8.23 0.42
N HIS A 25 3.98 -6.93 0.68
CA HIS A 25 5.13 -6.17 0.22
C HIS A 25 6.43 -6.76 0.79
N ARG A 26 6.50 -6.98 2.11
CA ARG A 26 7.64 -7.62 2.76
C ARG A 26 7.95 -9.02 2.18
N ALA A 27 6.93 -9.81 1.90
CA ALA A 27 7.08 -11.12 1.26
C ALA A 27 7.60 -11.03 -0.19
N PHE A 28 7.28 -9.95 -0.91
CA PHE A 28 7.87 -9.69 -2.22
C PHE A 28 9.34 -9.28 -2.16
N HIS A 29 9.82 -8.77 -1.04
CA HIS A 29 11.26 -8.60 -0.75
C HIS A 29 11.93 -9.84 -0.14
N ALA A 30 11.14 -10.82 0.30
CA ALA A 30 11.68 -12.08 0.79
C ALA A 30 12.32 -12.91 -0.35
N HIS A 31 12.82 -14.09 0.03
CA HIS A 31 13.52 -15.01 -0.87
C HIS A 31 12.79 -15.22 -2.22
N PRO A 32 13.49 -15.34 -3.36
CA PRO A 32 12.87 -15.50 -4.68
C PRO A 32 11.84 -16.64 -4.79
N LYS A 33 12.01 -17.69 -3.98
CA LYS A 33 11.11 -18.85 -3.91
C LYS A 33 9.95 -18.70 -2.91
N HIS A 34 9.69 -17.50 -2.40
CA HIS A 34 8.61 -17.28 -1.43
C HIS A 34 7.25 -17.69 -2.01
N PHE A 35 6.44 -18.39 -1.21
CA PHE A 35 5.17 -18.98 -1.64
C PHE A 35 4.21 -17.97 -2.30
N LEU A 36 4.11 -16.75 -1.76
CA LEU A 36 3.27 -15.69 -2.36
C LEU A 36 3.70 -15.30 -3.77
N LYS A 37 5.00 -15.31 -4.10
CA LYS A 37 5.49 -15.08 -5.47
C LYS A 37 5.11 -16.23 -6.40
N ARG A 38 4.89 -17.44 -5.88
CA ARG A 38 4.42 -18.60 -6.66
C ARG A 38 2.92 -18.55 -6.91
N ILE A 39 2.12 -18.10 -5.96
CA ILE A 39 0.67 -17.88 -6.17
C ILE A 39 0.45 -16.72 -7.14
N PHE A 40 1.18 -15.62 -6.96
CA PHE A 40 1.01 -14.39 -7.75
C PHE A 40 2.30 -14.02 -8.50
N PRO A 41 2.74 -14.82 -9.49
CA PRO A 41 4.02 -14.60 -10.18
C PRO A 41 4.08 -13.27 -10.90
N LYS A 42 2.98 -12.85 -11.54
CA LYS A 42 2.90 -11.57 -12.23
C LYS A 42 3.00 -10.38 -11.28
N LEU A 43 2.43 -10.48 -10.08
CA LEU A 43 2.54 -9.42 -9.07
C LEU A 43 3.97 -9.32 -8.53
N GLY A 44 4.60 -10.46 -8.20
CA GLY A 44 5.99 -10.47 -7.73
C GLY A 44 6.99 -10.00 -8.80
N GLN A 45 6.78 -10.35 -10.07
CA GLN A 45 7.58 -9.85 -11.19
C GLN A 45 7.35 -8.35 -11.40
N GLY A 46 6.09 -7.90 -11.39
CA GLY A 46 5.73 -6.49 -11.51
C GLY A 46 6.33 -5.64 -10.39
N HIS A 47 6.32 -6.15 -9.15
CA HIS A 47 7.00 -5.53 -8.00
C HIS A 47 8.51 -5.38 -8.24
N THR A 48 9.16 -6.43 -8.73
CA THR A 48 10.59 -6.41 -9.02
C THR A 48 10.92 -5.41 -10.13
N GLN A 49 10.13 -5.39 -11.20
CA GLN A 49 10.28 -4.44 -12.31
C GLN A 49 10.04 -2.99 -11.87
N HIS A 50 9.04 -2.77 -11.01
CA HIS A 50 8.74 -1.48 -10.37
C HIS A 50 9.95 -0.96 -9.59
N HIS A 51 10.64 -1.83 -8.85
CA HIS A 51 11.87 -1.48 -8.16
C HIS A 51 13.05 -1.16 -9.08
N ILE A 52 13.21 -1.92 -10.17
CA ILE A 52 14.26 -1.65 -11.17
C ILE A 52 14.01 -0.32 -11.88
N GLY A 53 12.75 -0.02 -12.23
CA GLY A 53 12.36 1.20 -12.91
C GLY A 53 12.25 2.43 -12.00
N GLY A 54 12.06 2.24 -10.69
CA GLY A 54 11.94 3.32 -9.71
C GLY A 54 10.74 4.26 -9.94
N THR A 55 9.69 3.79 -10.62
CA THR A 55 8.52 4.59 -11.00
C THR A 55 7.24 3.79 -10.84
N GLY A 56 6.16 4.45 -10.37
CA GLY A 56 4.85 3.81 -10.21
C GLY A 56 4.19 3.41 -11.53
N GLN A 57 3.33 2.39 -11.47
CA GLN A 57 2.63 1.87 -12.64
C GLN A 57 1.42 2.72 -13.05
N GLY A 58 1.06 3.73 -12.27
CA GLY A 58 -0.17 4.49 -12.39
C GLY A 58 -1.25 3.96 -11.45
N PHE A 59 -2.07 4.87 -10.91
CA PHE A 59 -3.08 4.55 -9.90
C PHE A 59 -3.94 3.33 -10.25
N LEU A 60 -4.46 3.23 -11.48
CA LEU A 60 -5.37 2.16 -11.88
C LEU A 60 -4.68 0.79 -11.94
N TRP A 61 -3.41 0.74 -12.36
CA TRP A 61 -2.65 -0.51 -12.38
C TRP A 61 -2.26 -0.94 -10.98
N GLU A 62 -1.81 -0.01 -10.14
CA GLU A 62 -1.56 -0.29 -8.72
C GLU A 62 -2.85 -0.81 -8.07
N PHE A 63 -3.97 -0.10 -8.23
CA PHE A 63 -5.25 -0.48 -7.65
C PHE A 63 -5.70 -1.88 -8.07
N ARG A 64 -5.61 -2.19 -9.38
CA ARG A 64 -5.87 -3.53 -9.88
C ARG A 64 -4.98 -4.58 -9.20
N ASN A 65 -3.69 -4.30 -9.02
CA ASN A 65 -2.76 -5.22 -8.38
C ASN A 65 -3.13 -5.47 -6.90
N TYR A 66 -3.50 -4.42 -6.16
CA TYR A 66 -4.01 -4.55 -4.78
C TYR A 66 -5.28 -5.40 -4.71
N VAL A 67 -6.27 -5.11 -5.56
CA VAL A 67 -7.54 -5.87 -5.59
C VAL A 67 -7.30 -7.33 -5.97
N VAL A 68 -6.51 -7.61 -7.01
CA VAL A 68 -6.21 -8.99 -7.43
C VAL A 68 -5.45 -9.74 -6.34
N GLY A 69 -4.40 -9.13 -5.78
CA GLY A 69 -3.55 -9.76 -4.76
C GLY A 69 -4.25 -10.05 -3.44
N THR A 70 -5.34 -9.33 -3.13
CA THR A 70 -6.10 -9.50 -1.88
C THR A 70 -7.53 -10.02 -2.09
N SER A 71 -7.95 -10.29 -3.33
CA SER A 71 -9.33 -10.67 -3.69
C SER A 71 -9.90 -11.81 -2.82
N VAL A 72 -9.13 -12.88 -2.58
CA VAL A 72 -9.57 -14.04 -1.78
C VAL A 72 -9.98 -13.62 -0.35
N VAL A 73 -9.28 -12.66 0.26
CA VAL A 73 -9.59 -12.22 1.62
C VAL A 73 -10.74 -11.20 1.68
N MET A 74 -11.21 -10.69 0.53
CA MET A 74 -12.28 -9.69 0.50
C MET A 74 -13.69 -10.29 0.65
N PHE A 75 -13.87 -11.60 0.41
CA PHE A 75 -15.20 -12.22 0.38
C PHE A 75 -15.61 -13.14 1.56
N PRO A 76 -14.79 -13.47 2.58
CA PRO A 76 -15.13 -14.53 3.53
C PRO A 76 -16.39 -14.22 4.36
N LEU A 77 -16.64 -12.95 4.69
CA LEU A 77 -17.78 -12.58 5.54
C LEU A 77 -19.14 -12.67 4.81
N PHE A 78 -19.17 -12.73 3.48
CA PHE A 78 -20.42 -13.00 2.74
C PHE A 78 -20.97 -14.39 3.01
N LEU A 79 -20.13 -15.35 3.40
CA LEU A 79 -20.57 -16.69 3.79
C LEU A 79 -21.35 -16.70 5.11
N HIS A 80 -21.22 -15.64 5.90
CA HIS A 80 -21.88 -15.51 7.20
C HIS A 80 -23.06 -14.53 7.18
N SER A 81 -22.90 -13.36 6.55
CA SER A 81 -23.93 -12.34 6.49
C SER A 81 -23.69 -11.40 5.31
N PHE A 82 -24.75 -11.07 4.56
CA PHE A 82 -24.64 -10.12 3.46
C PHE A 82 -24.19 -8.74 3.94
N THR A 83 -24.79 -8.21 5.01
CA THR A 83 -24.44 -6.90 5.56
C THR A 83 -23.00 -6.85 6.04
N LEU A 84 -22.54 -7.86 6.80
CA LEU A 84 -21.16 -7.90 7.28
C LEU A 84 -20.17 -8.14 6.14
N GLY A 85 -20.57 -8.94 5.13
CA GLY A 85 -19.81 -9.15 3.90
C GLY A 85 -19.57 -7.84 3.14
N VAL A 86 -20.62 -7.04 2.94
CA VAL A 86 -20.50 -5.71 2.29
C VAL A 86 -19.59 -4.79 3.09
N SER A 87 -19.77 -4.69 4.42
CA SER A 87 -18.92 -3.85 5.27
C SER A 87 -17.45 -4.25 5.21
N TRP A 88 -17.16 -5.55 5.32
CA TRP A 88 -15.81 -6.09 5.23
C TRP A 88 -15.18 -5.81 3.87
N PHE A 89 -15.88 -6.16 2.80
CA PHE A 89 -15.45 -5.94 1.42
C PHE A 89 -15.12 -4.47 1.19
N LEU A 90 -16.01 -3.56 1.57
CA LEU A 90 -15.81 -2.12 1.37
C LEU A 90 -14.59 -1.60 2.12
N GLY A 91 -14.32 -2.03 3.35
CA GLY A 91 -13.14 -1.57 4.08
C GLY A 91 -11.84 -2.06 3.43
N CYS A 92 -11.77 -3.33 3.00
CA CYS A 92 -10.62 -3.84 2.23
C CYS A 92 -10.46 -3.13 0.87
N PHE A 93 -11.56 -2.93 0.15
CA PHE A 93 -11.57 -2.31 -1.18
C PHE A 93 -11.20 -0.83 -1.14
N ILE A 94 -11.73 -0.08 -0.18
CA ILE A 94 -11.38 1.33 0.04
C ILE A 94 -9.93 1.45 0.51
N TYR A 95 -9.45 0.54 1.36
CA TYR A 95 -8.03 0.51 1.70
C TYR A 95 -7.16 0.24 0.47
N ALA A 96 -7.52 -0.72 -0.39
CA ALA A 96 -6.78 -0.99 -1.62
C ALA A 96 -6.72 0.25 -2.54
N ALA A 97 -7.79 1.03 -2.63
CA ALA A 97 -7.82 2.28 -3.38
C ALA A 97 -6.90 3.34 -2.74
N PHE A 98 -6.97 3.49 -1.42
CA PHE A 98 -6.08 4.39 -0.68
C PHE A 98 -4.60 4.00 -0.83
N ALA A 99 -4.27 2.71 -0.70
CA ALA A 99 -2.92 2.18 -0.85
C ALA A 99 -2.38 2.45 -2.27
N ALA A 100 -3.17 2.18 -3.32
CA ALA A 100 -2.80 2.48 -4.70
C ALA A 100 -2.54 3.97 -4.93
N TYR A 101 -3.40 4.83 -4.37
CA TYR A 101 -3.22 6.27 -4.42
C TYR A 101 -1.94 6.71 -3.70
N ALA A 102 -1.74 6.26 -2.46
CA ALA A 102 -0.56 6.56 -1.66
C ALA A 102 0.73 6.05 -2.32
N HIS A 103 0.68 4.87 -2.93
CA HIS A 103 1.79 4.28 -3.67
C HIS A 103 2.19 5.22 -4.81
N GLN A 104 1.25 5.57 -5.68
CA GLN A 104 1.54 6.40 -6.84
C GLN A 104 1.93 7.82 -6.44
N LEU A 105 1.25 8.41 -5.46
CA LEU A 105 1.58 9.73 -4.95
C LEU A 105 3.00 9.79 -4.39
N GLN A 106 3.49 8.72 -3.75
CA GLN A 106 4.88 8.69 -3.27
C GLN A 106 5.91 8.67 -4.40
N HIS A 107 5.59 8.11 -5.57
CA HIS A 107 6.49 8.19 -6.74
C HIS A 107 6.46 9.58 -7.38
N ASP A 108 5.27 10.18 -7.50
CA ASP A 108 5.10 11.43 -8.25
C ASP A 108 5.39 12.68 -7.40
N ASN A 109 4.88 12.71 -6.16
CA ASN A 109 4.99 13.84 -5.24
C ASN A 109 4.98 13.40 -3.76
N PRO A 110 6.12 12.88 -3.26
CA PRO A 110 6.22 12.38 -1.89
C PRO A 110 5.95 13.44 -0.80
N VAL A 111 6.07 14.73 -1.12
CA VAL A 111 5.77 15.85 -0.20
C VAL A 111 4.28 15.95 0.13
N LYS A 112 3.42 15.40 -0.71
CA LYS A 112 1.96 15.42 -0.50
C LYS A 112 1.44 14.30 0.40
N CYS A 113 2.29 13.37 0.82
CA CYS A 113 1.94 12.32 1.77
C CYS A 113 1.97 12.84 3.22
N PHE A 114 1.22 13.92 3.50
CA PHE A 114 1.26 14.65 4.77
C PHE A 114 0.82 13.83 5.99
N TRP A 115 0.11 12.72 5.79
CA TRP A 115 -0.31 11.82 6.86
C TRP A 115 0.82 10.86 7.30
N LEU A 116 1.93 10.84 6.57
CA LEU A 116 3.14 10.11 6.95
C LEU A 116 4.19 11.11 7.46
N PRO A 117 4.88 10.82 8.57
CA PRO A 117 6.04 11.61 8.99
C PRO A 117 7.16 11.64 7.95
N MET A 118 7.23 10.60 7.12
CA MET A 118 8.15 10.41 6.02
C MET A 118 7.48 9.52 4.97
N PRO A 119 7.56 9.83 3.67
CA PRO A 119 6.99 9.00 2.60
C PRO A 119 7.83 7.71 2.47
N VAL A 120 7.45 6.70 3.25
CA VAL A 120 8.21 5.47 3.49
C VAL A 120 8.50 4.70 2.20
N HIS A 121 7.55 4.61 1.27
CA HIS A 121 7.76 3.91 0.00
C HIS A 121 8.71 4.67 -0.92
N TYR A 122 8.58 5.99 -0.98
CA TYR A 122 9.52 6.83 -1.72
C TYR A 122 10.95 6.66 -1.20
N VAL A 123 11.12 6.70 0.12
CA VAL A 123 12.42 6.51 0.78
C VAL A 123 12.95 5.10 0.58
N HIS A 124 12.07 4.09 0.63
CA HIS A 124 12.39 2.70 0.36
C HIS A 124 13.10 2.55 -0.99
N HIS A 125 12.52 3.14 -2.04
CA HIS A 125 13.09 3.14 -3.39
C HIS A 125 14.35 4.01 -3.49
N LYS A 126 14.25 5.30 -3.13
CA LYS A 126 15.33 6.28 -3.35
C LYS A 126 16.63 5.91 -2.63
N TYR A 127 16.53 5.28 -1.46
CA TYR A 127 17.68 4.96 -0.61
C TYR A 127 17.94 3.46 -0.48
N ASN A 128 17.43 2.65 -1.41
CA ASN A 128 17.70 1.21 -1.49
C ASN A 128 17.43 0.48 -0.16
N GLN A 129 16.34 0.83 0.52
CA GLN A 129 16.03 0.24 1.83
C GLN A 129 15.23 -1.06 1.68
N TRP A 130 15.75 -1.98 0.87
CA TRP A 130 15.12 -3.26 0.47
C TRP A 130 14.62 -4.15 1.61
N HIS A 131 15.06 -3.89 2.85
CA HIS A 131 14.72 -4.64 4.05
C HIS A 131 13.95 -3.81 5.10
N HIS A 132 13.49 -2.61 4.74
CA HIS A 132 12.84 -1.66 5.65
C HIS A 132 11.70 -0.92 4.94
N ASN A 133 10.85 -0.24 5.71
CA ASN A 133 9.83 0.66 5.19
C ASN A 133 8.92 -0.01 4.13
N PHE A 134 8.34 -1.16 4.50
CA PHE A 134 7.44 -1.93 3.64
C PHE A 134 6.01 -1.40 3.62
N GLY A 135 5.65 -0.53 4.56
CA GLY A 135 4.41 0.22 4.51
C GLY A 135 4.41 1.16 3.32
N ILE A 136 3.24 1.29 2.70
CA ILE A 136 2.98 2.18 1.57
C ILE A 136 1.95 3.20 2.01
N GLY A 137 0.75 2.77 2.42
CA GLY A 137 -0.30 3.67 2.89
C GLY A 137 -0.01 4.28 4.27
N VAL A 138 0.56 3.47 5.16
CA VAL A 138 0.85 3.79 6.57
C VAL A 138 2.18 3.17 7.01
N ASP A 139 2.84 3.75 8.01
CA ASP A 139 4.12 3.25 8.57
C ASP A 139 3.94 2.46 9.89
N TRP A 140 2.70 2.20 10.30
CA TRP A 140 2.38 1.59 11.59
C TRP A 140 3.02 0.22 11.78
N TRP A 141 2.93 -0.62 10.76
CA TRP A 141 3.45 -1.99 10.79
C TRP A 141 4.97 -2.03 10.71
N ASP A 142 5.59 -1.09 10.01
CA ASP A 142 7.05 -0.95 10.04
C ASP A 142 7.55 -0.62 11.45
N ARG A 143 6.85 0.27 12.16
CA ARG A 143 7.19 0.62 13.54
C ARG A 143 6.95 -0.56 14.47
N LEU A 144 5.80 -1.23 14.35
CA LEU A 144 5.43 -2.36 15.19
C LEU A 144 6.38 -3.56 15.02
N PHE A 145 6.77 -3.87 13.78
CA PHE A 145 7.61 -5.04 13.46
C PHE A 145 9.10 -4.71 13.32
N GLY A 146 9.52 -3.49 13.68
CA GLY A 146 10.93 -3.09 13.71
C GLY A 146 11.58 -2.96 12.34
N THR A 147 10.81 -2.74 11.29
CA THR A 147 11.31 -2.50 9.91
C THR A 147 11.31 -1.03 9.53
N TYR A 148 10.85 -0.13 10.40
CA TYR A 148 10.93 1.32 10.17
C TYR A 148 12.38 1.80 10.18
N ARG A 149 12.81 2.45 9.09
CA ARG A 149 14.13 3.07 8.99
C ARG A 149 14.00 4.55 8.65
N PRO A 150 14.25 5.46 9.60
CA PRO A 150 14.12 6.89 9.35
C PRO A 150 15.17 7.37 8.35
N LYS A 151 14.82 8.40 7.58
CA LYS A 151 15.72 9.14 6.69
C LYS A 151 15.34 10.62 6.72
N SER A 152 15.84 11.38 7.70
CA SER A 152 15.41 12.76 7.97
C SER A 152 15.73 13.77 6.86
N ASP A 153 16.75 13.49 6.06
CA ASP A 153 17.23 14.29 4.93
C ASP A 153 16.61 13.85 3.58
N TRP A 154 15.45 13.18 3.61
CA TRP A 154 14.78 12.71 2.39
C TRP A 154 14.28 13.85 1.50
N LEU A 155 13.89 14.97 2.12
CA LEU A 155 13.32 16.16 1.49
C LEU A 155 14.45 17.08 1.00
N THR A 156 14.82 16.94 -0.27
CA THR A 156 15.81 17.82 -0.91
C THR A 156 15.13 18.94 -1.69
N GLU A 157 15.91 19.89 -2.20
CA GLU A 157 15.39 20.96 -3.09
C GLU A 157 14.61 20.39 -4.29
N LYS A 158 14.99 19.21 -4.79
CA LYS A 158 14.31 18.56 -5.91
C LYS A 158 12.85 18.25 -5.57
N GLU A 159 12.60 17.66 -4.40
CA GLU A 159 11.24 17.31 -3.97
C GLU A 159 10.45 18.55 -3.53
N GLN A 160 11.11 19.57 -2.99
CA GLN A 160 10.44 20.83 -2.66
C GLN A 160 9.87 21.53 -3.90
N ARG A 161 10.54 21.41 -5.07
CA ARG A 161 10.04 21.97 -6.34
C ARG A 161 8.73 21.35 -6.81
N THR A 162 8.41 20.12 -6.41
CA THR A 162 7.14 19.47 -6.78
C THR A 162 6.00 19.78 -5.80
N ALA A 163 6.27 20.43 -4.66
CA ALA A 163 5.27 20.70 -3.62
C ALA A 163 4.06 21.55 -4.10
N GLY A 164 4.25 22.35 -5.15
CA GLY A 164 3.19 23.16 -5.77
C GLY A 164 2.16 22.36 -6.59
N GLN A 165 2.46 21.12 -6.96
CA GLN A 165 1.51 20.26 -7.68
C GLN A 165 0.33 19.87 -6.77
N LYS A 166 -0.83 19.59 -7.38
CA LYS A 166 -2.06 19.23 -6.68
C LYS A 166 -2.13 17.73 -6.40
N LEU A 167 -2.92 17.32 -5.40
CA LEU A 167 -3.04 15.94 -4.94
C LEU A 167 -3.49 14.93 -6.02
N TRP A 168 -4.19 15.38 -7.06
CA TRP A 168 -4.67 14.55 -8.17
C TRP A 168 -3.76 14.56 -9.39
N GLN A 169 -2.66 15.34 -9.36
CA GLN A 169 -1.65 15.36 -10.42
C GLN A 169 -0.69 14.18 -10.24
N ILE A 170 -1.26 12.98 -10.24
CA ILE A 170 -0.56 11.70 -10.24
C ILE A 170 -0.73 11.02 -11.60
N LYS A 171 0.13 10.05 -11.90
CA LYS A 171 -0.05 9.14 -13.02
C LYS A 171 -1.28 8.26 -12.76
N TRP A 172 -2.30 8.37 -13.60
CA TRP A 172 -3.53 7.57 -13.45
C TRP A 172 -3.45 6.20 -14.13
N LEU A 173 -2.68 6.10 -15.22
CA LEU A 173 -2.48 4.93 -16.09
C LEU A 173 -1.00 4.69 -16.35
#